data_AF-A0A349PMU4-F1
#
_entry.id   AF-A0A349PMU4-F1
#
_cell.length_a   1.000
_cell.length_b   1.000
_cell.length_c   1.000
_cell.angle_alpha   90.00
_cell.angle_beta   90.00
_cell.angle_gamma   90.00
#
_symmetry.space_group_name_H-M   'P 1'
#
loop_
_entity.id
_entity.type
_entity.pdbx_description
1 polymer ?
#
loop_
_entity_poly.entity_id
_entity_poly.type
_entity_poly.pdbx_seq_one_letter_code
_entity_poly.pdbx_strand_id
1 'polypeptide(L)'
;QGTTKSFKPVRKGTAHIIKQHRPIVVPIVIDGFRRSFDKKGFRMKKKDILQSFIIKPPLEIDYDNDTIEEIVEKIEYAIEQHPSFLKVIPAEEIEAQEELNKLRKWEY
;
A
#
# COMPACT_ATOMS: atom_id res chain seq x y z
N GLN A 1 -2.88 0.47 -2.44
CA GLN A 1 -3.47 -0.83 -2.08
C GLN A 1 -4.86 -0.97 -2.71
N GLY A 2 -5.08 -2.01 -3.52
CA GLY A 2 -6.39 -2.26 -4.14
C GLY A 2 -7.43 -2.83 -3.16
N THR A 3 -8.07 -3.94 -3.52
CA THR A 3 -9.13 -4.57 -2.72
C THR A 3 -8.63 -5.57 -1.66
N THR A 4 -7.32 -5.81 -1.57
CA THR A 4 -6.70 -6.85 -0.72
C THR A 4 -6.54 -6.44 0.75
N LYS A 5 -6.28 -7.44 1.62
CA LYS A 5 -5.95 -7.20 3.05
C LYS A 5 -4.68 -6.33 3.14
N SER A 6 -4.64 -5.46 4.16
CA SER A 6 -3.51 -4.57 4.46
C SER A 6 -2.22 -5.33 4.61
N PHE A 7 -1.15 -4.76 4.05
CA PHE A 7 0.23 -5.25 4.20
C PHE A 7 0.40 -6.72 3.82
N LYS A 8 -0.37 -7.21 2.83
CA LYS A 8 -0.08 -8.54 2.29
C LYS A 8 1.21 -8.44 1.47
N PRO A 9 2.20 -9.31 1.74
CA PRO A 9 3.46 -9.29 1.01
C PRO A 9 3.24 -9.60 -0.46
N VAL A 10 4.15 -9.09 -1.30
CA VAL A 10 4.12 -9.35 -2.74
C VAL A 10 4.39 -10.83 -2.98
N ARG A 11 3.63 -11.45 -3.89
CA ARG A 11 3.82 -12.87 -4.22
C ARG A 11 5.11 -13.04 -5.03
N LYS A 12 5.94 -14.01 -4.65
CA LYS A 12 7.18 -14.35 -5.40
C LYS A 12 6.94 -14.61 -6.90
N GLY A 13 5.77 -15.13 -7.28
CA GLY A 13 5.42 -15.35 -8.68
C GLY A 13 5.40 -14.08 -9.53
N THR A 14 5.08 -12.92 -8.95
CA THR A 14 5.13 -11.63 -9.67
C THR A 14 6.55 -11.31 -10.10
N ALA A 15 7.54 -11.53 -9.22
CA ALA A 15 8.95 -11.30 -9.55
C ALA A 15 9.47 -12.27 -10.61
N HIS A 16 8.99 -13.52 -10.64
CA HIS A 16 9.33 -14.46 -11.72
C HIS A 16 8.82 -13.98 -13.08
N ILE A 17 7.57 -13.50 -13.17
CA ILE A 17 6.99 -12.96 -14.41
C ILE A 17 7.80 -11.75 -14.89
N ILE A 18 8.15 -10.85 -13.97
CA ILE A 18 8.95 -9.66 -14.27
C ILE A 18 10.34 -10.06 -14.79
N LYS A 19 11.01 -11.02 -14.14
CA LYS A 19 12.35 -11.48 -14.56
C LYS A 19 12.32 -12.18 -15.92
N GLN A 20 11.30 -13.01 -16.18
CA GLN A 20 11.17 -13.75 -17.43
C GLN A 20 10.85 -12.85 -18.64
N HIS A 21 9.93 -11.90 -18.46
CA HIS A 21 9.41 -11.10 -19.58
C HIS A 21 10.07 -9.72 -19.72
N ARG A 22 10.91 -9.32 -18.75
CA ARG A 22 11.62 -8.03 -18.71
C ARG A 22 10.72 -6.82 -19.08
N PRO A 23 9.50 -6.70 -18.50
CA PRO A 23 8.61 -5.60 -18.83
C PRO A 23 9.02 -4.33 -18.09
N ILE A 24 8.62 -3.16 -18.61
CA ILE A 24 8.68 -1.91 -17.85
C ILE A 24 7.68 -2.01 -16.68
N VAL A 25 8.17 -1.87 -15.45
CA VAL A 25 7.34 -1.98 -14.24
C VAL A 25 7.04 -0.59 -13.70
N VAL A 26 5.77 -0.18 -13.71
CA VAL A 26 5.31 1.11 -13.18
C VAL A 26 4.53 0.88 -11.87
N PRO A 27 5.05 1.34 -10.72
CA PRO A 27 4.35 1.23 -9.45
C PRO A 27 3.25 2.29 -9.31
N ILE A 28 2.13 1.90 -8.70
CA ILE A 28 0.99 2.78 -8.43
C ILE A 28 0.56 2.61 -6.97
N VAL A 29 0.55 3.71 -6.22
CA VAL A 29 0.01 3.76 -4.87
C VAL A 29 -1.45 4.22 -4.97
N ILE A 30 -2.34 3.46 -4.34
CA ILE A 30 -3.79 3.69 -4.38
C ILE A 30 -4.29 3.79 -2.94
N ASP A 31 -5.02 4.85 -2.60
CA ASP A 31 -5.71 4.98 -1.32
C ASP A 31 -7.21 5.25 -1.51
N GLY A 32 -8.01 4.96 -0.49
CA GLY A 32 -9.46 5.15 -0.49
C GLY A 32 -10.25 4.05 -1.21
N PHE A 33 -9.60 3.25 -2.07
CA PHE A 33 -10.29 2.23 -2.89
C PHE A 33 -10.99 1.15 -2.05
N ARG A 34 -10.31 0.56 -1.07
CA ARG A 34 -10.90 -0.46 -0.17
C ARG A 34 -12.03 0.08 0.71
N ARG A 35 -12.01 1.37 1.02
CA ARG A 35 -13.09 2.03 1.78
C ARG A 35 -14.33 2.19 0.88
N SER A 36 -14.08 2.49 -0.40
CA SER A 36 -15.10 2.78 -1.41
C SER A 36 -15.76 1.51 -1.98
N PHE A 37 -15.00 0.43 -2.13
CA PHE A 37 -15.42 -0.79 -2.83
C PHE A 37 -15.24 -2.07 -2.00
N ASP A 38 -16.11 -3.04 -2.23
CA ASP A 38 -15.98 -4.36 -1.62
C ASP A 38 -14.78 -5.14 -2.14
N LYS A 39 -14.28 -6.08 -1.32
CA LYS A 39 -13.14 -6.93 -1.68
C LYS A 39 -13.38 -7.77 -2.95
N LYS A 40 -14.65 -8.09 -3.24
CA LYS A 40 -15.08 -8.97 -4.35
C LYS A 40 -15.22 -8.23 -5.69
N GLY A 41 -15.19 -6.90 -5.74
CA GLY A 41 -15.33 -6.17 -7.01
C GLY A 41 -15.69 -4.71 -6.86
N PHE A 42 -16.32 -4.14 -7.90
CA PHE A 42 -16.66 -2.70 -7.98
C PHE A 42 -17.98 -2.31 -7.30
N ARG A 43 -18.57 -3.21 -6.50
CA ARG A 43 -19.78 -2.86 -5.74
C ARG A 43 -19.39 -1.83 -4.69
N MET A 44 -20.04 -0.68 -4.77
CA MET A 44 -19.79 0.45 -3.89
C MET A 44 -20.25 0.13 -2.47
N LYS A 45 -19.33 0.22 -1.50
CA LYS A 45 -19.59 -0.02 -0.09
C LYS A 45 -20.00 1.26 0.63
N LYS A 46 -19.30 2.36 0.37
CA LYS A 46 -19.54 3.67 0.99
C LYS A 46 -19.28 4.77 -0.04
N LYS A 47 -20.18 5.76 -0.06
CA LYS A 47 -20.08 6.98 -0.88
C LYS A 47 -19.23 8.03 -0.14
N ASP A 48 -18.77 9.04 -0.87
CA ASP A 48 -18.02 10.19 -0.32
C ASP A 48 -16.67 9.84 0.32
N ILE A 49 -15.93 8.93 -0.32
CA ILE A 49 -14.55 8.65 0.03
C ILE A 49 -13.63 9.20 -1.05
N LEU A 50 -12.70 10.06 -0.63
CA LEU A 50 -11.61 10.53 -1.47
C LEU A 50 -10.73 9.34 -1.88
N GLN A 51 -10.62 9.14 -3.19
CA GLN A 51 -9.74 8.15 -3.79
C GLN A 51 -8.52 8.88 -4.35
N SER A 52 -7.33 8.39 -4.06
CA SER A 52 -6.08 8.94 -4.60
C SER A 52 -5.29 7.86 -5.32
N PHE A 53 -4.69 8.24 -6.43
CA PHE A 53 -3.84 7.40 -7.26
C PHE A 53 -2.56 8.17 -7.52
N ILE A 54 -1.43 7.63 -7.03
CA ILE A 54 -0.11 8.21 -7.22
C ILE A 54 0.65 7.25 -8.13
N ILE A 55 0.86 7.68 -9.36
CA ILE A 55 1.67 6.95 -10.34
C ILE A 55 3.12 7.35 -10.11
N LYS A 56 3.96 6.37 -9.85
CA LYS A 56 5.40 6.57 -9.62
C LYS A 56 6.18 6.35 -10.91
N PRO A 57 7.42 6.86 -11.00
CA PRO A 57 8.29 6.57 -12.14
C PRO A 57 8.52 5.05 -12.29
N PRO A 58 8.83 4.57 -13.51
CA PRO A 58 9.19 3.19 -13.75
C PRO A 58 10.34 2.73 -12.85
N LEU A 59 10.31 1.47 -12.43
CA LEU A 59 11.40 0.88 -11.66
C LEU A 59 12.56 0.50 -12.55
N GLU A 60 13.76 0.83 -12.07
CA GLU A 60 15.01 0.33 -12.62
C GLU A 60 15.31 -1.02 -11.99
N ILE A 61 15.14 -2.08 -12.79
CA ILE A 61 15.37 -3.46 -12.39
C ILE A 61 16.53 -3.99 -13.24
N ASP A 62 17.55 -4.52 -12.59
CA ASP A 62 18.65 -5.22 -13.26
C ASP A 62 18.25 -6.68 -13.43
N TYR A 63 17.70 -7.03 -14.60
CA TYR A 63 17.19 -8.38 -14.86
C TYR A 63 18.28 -9.45 -14.95
N ASP A 64 19.55 -9.06 -15.11
CA ASP A 64 20.67 -10.00 -15.26
C ASP A 64 21.26 -10.34 -13.88
N ASN A 65 21.40 -9.35 -13.01
CA ASN A 65 22.04 -9.54 -11.70
C ASN A 65 21.05 -9.67 -10.53
N ASP A 66 19.88 -9.01 -10.57
CA ASP A 66 18.98 -9.02 -9.43
C ASP A 66 18.39 -10.42 -9.18
N THR A 67 18.42 -10.85 -7.93
CA THR A 67 17.71 -12.03 -7.43
C THR A 67 16.21 -11.78 -7.34
N ILE A 68 15.44 -12.85 -7.19
CA ILE A 68 13.98 -12.75 -7.11
C ILE A 68 13.57 -12.00 -5.85
N GLU A 69 14.27 -12.22 -4.75
CA GLU A 69 14.10 -11.53 -3.48
C GLU A 69 14.32 -10.01 -3.62
N GLU A 70 15.39 -9.59 -4.28
CA GLU A 70 15.70 -8.17 -4.49
C GLU A 70 14.65 -7.47 -5.36
N ILE A 71 14.15 -8.13 -6.41
CA ILE A 71 13.05 -7.61 -7.23
C ILE A 71 11.78 -7.43 -6.38
N VAL A 72 11.46 -8.40 -5.52
CA VAL A 72 10.32 -8.30 -4.60
C VAL A 72 10.49 -7.10 -3.66
N GLU A 73 11.68 -6.94 -3.07
CA GLU A 73 11.98 -5.85 -2.14
C GLU A 73 11.87 -4.47 -2.80
N LYS A 74 12.46 -4.30 -4.00
CA LYS A 74 12.34 -3.06 -4.79
C LYS A 74 10.88 -2.71 -5.07
N ILE A 75 10.04 -3.69 -5.43
CA ILE A 75 8.61 -3.49 -5.67
C ILE A 75 7.89 -3.10 -4.37
N GLU A 76 8.15 -3.80 -3.26
CA GLU A 76 7.53 -3.53 -1.96
C GLU A 76 7.85 -2.12 -1.45
N TYR A 77 9.09 -1.67 -1.66
CA TYR A 77 9.50 -0.31 -1.35
C TYR A 77 8.77 0.72 -2.23
N ALA A 78 8.71 0.47 -3.55
CA ALA A 78 8.06 1.37 -4.50
C ALA A 78 6.57 1.58 -4.22
N ILE A 79 5.87 0.53 -3.76
CA ILE A 79 4.44 0.59 -3.43
C ILE A 79 4.14 0.97 -1.97
N GLU A 80 5.16 1.35 -1.19
CA GLU A 80 5.05 1.76 0.22
C GLU A 80 4.48 0.67 1.14
N GLN A 81 4.71 -0.61 0.81
CA GLN A 81 4.25 -1.74 1.62
C GLN A 81 5.40 -2.45 2.33
N HIS A 82 6.63 -1.99 2.14
CA HIS A 82 7.79 -2.53 2.85
C HIS A 82 7.58 -2.44 4.38
N PRO A 83 7.94 -3.48 5.16
CA PRO A 83 7.80 -3.47 6.62
C PRO A 83 8.46 -2.27 7.31
N SER A 84 9.49 -1.67 6.72
CA SER A 84 10.11 -0.43 7.24
C SER A 84 9.15 0.77 7.29
N PHE A 85 8.08 0.77 6.49
CA PHE A 85 7.04 1.80 6.52
C PHE A 85 5.94 1.52 7.54
N LEU A 86 5.97 0.38 8.25
CA LEU A 86 5.18 0.18 9.46
C LEU A 86 5.72 1.13 10.53
N LYS A 87 5.32 2.40 10.46
CA LYS A 87 5.36 3.28 11.62
C LYS A 87 4.47 2.64 12.66
N VAL A 88 5.10 1.93 13.60
CA VAL A 88 4.50 1.71 14.92
C VAL A 88 4.24 3.13 15.43
N ILE A 89 2.98 3.55 15.43
CA ILE A 89 2.62 4.81 16.10
C ILE A 89 3.02 4.57 17.56
N PRO A 90 3.96 5.35 18.12
CA PRO A 90 4.33 5.21 19.52
C PRO A 90 3.07 5.27 20.37
N ALA A 91 2.97 4.45 21.40
CA ALA A 91 1.77 4.40 22.25
C ALA A 91 1.36 5.81 22.76
N GLU A 92 2.35 6.65 23.02
CA GLU A 92 2.20 8.06 23.43
C GLU A 92 1.44 8.92 22.41
N GLU A 93 1.66 8.74 21.10
CA GLU A 93 0.94 9.48 20.05
C GLU A 93 -0.52 9.01 19.94
N ILE A 94 -0.77 7.71 20.18
CA ILE A 94 -2.13 7.15 20.23
C ILE A 94 -2.89 7.73 21.43
N GLU A 95 -2.27 7.74 22.61
CA GLU A 95 -2.84 8.30 23.83
C GLU A 95 -3.13 9.80 23.69
N ALA A 96 -2.20 10.57 23.11
CA ALA A 96 -2.40 11.98 22.85
C ALA A 96 -3.57 12.23 21.88
N GLN A 97 -3.75 11.39 20.86
CA GLN A 97 -4.87 11.49 19.93
C GLN A 97 -6.21 11.13 20.59
N GLU A 98 -6.22 10.15 21.50
CA GLU A 98 -7.39 9.75 22.28
C GLU A 98 -7.82 10.82 23.29
N GLU A 99 -6.86 11.41 24.01
CA GLU A 99 -7.05 12.56 24.90
C GLU A 99 -7.72 13.72 24.15
N LEU A 100 -7.16 14.07 22.99
CA LEU A 100 -7.65 15.18 22.16
C LEU A 100 -9.04 14.89 21.56
N ASN A 101 -9.39 13.61 21.35
CA ASN A 101 -10.73 13.20 20.92
C ASN A 101 -11.76 13.22 22.06
N LYS A 102 -11.36 12.99 23.32
CA LYS A 102 -12.24 13.16 24.48
C LYS A 102 -12.63 14.63 24.66
N LEU A 103 -11.67 15.54 24.49
CA LEU A 103 -11.87 16.99 24.58
C LEU A 103 -12.74 17.58 23.47
N ARG A 104 -12.92 16.85 22.35
CA ARG A 104 -13.73 17.26 21.20
C ARG A 104 -15.19 16.80 21.26
N LYS A 105 -15.59 16.04 22.28
CA LYS A 105 -17.00 15.72 22.47
C LYS A 105 -17.70 16.98 22.98
N TRP A 106 -18.63 17.51 22.18
CA TRP A 106 -19.52 18.58 22.64
C TRP A 106 -20.31 18.07 23.85
N GLU A 107 -20.23 18.80 24.96
CA GLU A 107 -21.20 18.68 26.04
C GLU A 107 -22.54 19.23 25.51
N TYR A 108 -23.58 18.38 25.56
CA TYR A 108 -24.96 18.77 25.28
C TYR A 108 -25.62 19.28 26.56
#